data_AF-A0A7V0YDD0-F1
#
_entry.id   AF-A0A7V0YDD0-F1
#
_cell.length_a   1.000
_cell.length_b   1.000
_cell.length_c   1.000
_cell.angle_alpha   90.00
_cell.angle_beta   90.00
_cell.angle_gamma   90.00
#
_symmetry.space_group_name_H-M   'P 1'
#
loop_
_entity.id
_entity.type
_entity.pdbx_description
1 polymer ?
#
loop_
_entity_poly.entity_id
_entity_poly.type
_entity_poly.pdbx_seq_one_letter_code
_entity_poly.pdbx_strand_id
1 'polypeptide(L)'
;MADLIFGIWRDEVVDRRGGAAVAPATLPQFEKLDEFEPGNRILAIMAWDGVAVFDDRVDVVDMARAYMEMAQAHSCGKCVPCSMGTRVIADVLARIVDGRGREEDIASIRRLAEFIRAGSMCELGRSSVVALLRLLDHYEPEFRLAVGERRRRPRGHYHAKVTAPCIEACPERLDVPRYIEYIKSGRYAQSLSVIRERNPLAAVCGRVCVRYCEFQCRRGRLDEPVSIKHLKRFVADVQNESALRGEEPPAAGRNGCRVAIIGAGPSGL
;
A
#
# COMPACT_ATOMS: atom_id res chain seq x y z
N MET A 1 -23.52 5.15 -11.87
CA MET A 1 -22.27 4.66 -12.50
C MET A 1 -21.38 5.86 -12.75
N ALA A 2 -20.16 5.87 -12.24
CA ALA A 2 -19.24 6.98 -12.45
C ALA A 2 -18.66 6.90 -13.87
N ASP A 3 -18.84 7.94 -14.68
CA ASP A 3 -18.29 7.99 -16.03
C ASP A 3 -16.76 8.10 -15.97
N LEU A 4 -16.08 7.06 -16.44
CA LEU A 4 -14.61 7.04 -16.54
C LEU A 4 -14.16 8.09 -17.55
N ILE A 5 -13.44 9.12 -17.09
CA ILE A 5 -12.84 10.17 -17.93
C ILE A 5 -11.52 9.65 -18.51
N PHE A 6 -10.72 9.02 -17.66
CA PHE A 6 -9.45 8.43 -18.03
C PHE A 6 -9.16 7.22 -17.16
N GLY A 7 -8.69 6.12 -17.74
CA GLY A 7 -8.27 4.95 -17.01
C GLY A 7 -7.15 4.21 -17.71
N ILE A 8 -6.14 3.81 -16.96
CA ILE A 8 -5.11 2.87 -17.41
C ILE A 8 -5.02 1.76 -16.39
N TRP A 9 -5.21 0.52 -16.83
CA TRP A 9 -5.11 -0.63 -15.96
C TRP A 9 -4.61 -1.85 -16.73
N ARG A 10 -3.53 -2.51 -16.28
CA ARG A 10 -2.98 -3.71 -16.97
C ARG A 10 -2.79 -3.51 -18.47
N ASP A 11 -2.29 -2.32 -18.84
CA ASP A 11 -2.06 -1.87 -20.22
C ASP A 11 -3.32 -1.57 -21.07
N GLU A 12 -4.52 -1.78 -20.53
CA GLU A 12 -5.76 -1.27 -21.14
C GLU A 12 -5.93 0.21 -20.84
N VAL A 13 -6.00 1.02 -21.89
CA VAL A 13 -6.15 2.48 -21.81
C VAL A 13 -7.55 2.87 -22.30
N VAL A 14 -8.25 3.65 -21.49
CA VAL A 14 -9.50 4.34 -21.82
C VAL A 14 -9.25 5.82 -21.61
N ASP A 15 -9.33 6.62 -22.66
CA ASP A 15 -9.16 8.08 -22.57
C ASP A 15 -10.32 8.77 -23.29
N ARG A 16 -11.11 9.55 -22.53
CA ARG A 16 -12.25 10.32 -23.04
C ARG A 16 -12.03 11.83 -22.94
N ARG A 17 -10.82 12.26 -22.57
CA ARG A 17 -10.46 13.68 -22.54
C ARG A 17 -10.46 14.19 -23.98
N GLY A 18 -11.42 15.06 -24.33
CA GLY A 18 -11.51 15.65 -25.68
C GLY A 18 -12.54 15.06 -26.65
N GLY A 19 -13.45 14.19 -26.19
CA GLY A 19 -14.72 13.92 -26.89
C GLY A 19 -14.73 12.83 -27.99
N ALA A 20 -13.62 12.14 -28.26
CA ALA A 20 -13.63 10.99 -29.17
C ALA A 20 -13.56 9.67 -28.38
N ALA A 21 -14.70 8.98 -28.27
CA ALA A 21 -14.80 7.68 -27.61
C ALA A 21 -14.28 6.56 -28.52
N VAL A 22 -13.27 5.82 -28.07
CA VAL A 22 -12.91 4.52 -28.65
C VAL A 22 -12.75 3.51 -27.50
N ALA A 23 -13.59 2.47 -27.51
CA ALA A 23 -13.59 1.28 -26.63
C ALA A 23 -14.24 1.43 -25.22
N PRO A 24 -14.67 0.32 -24.58
CA PRO A 24 -15.98 0.20 -23.91
C PRO A 24 -16.17 1.04 -22.65
N ALA A 25 -17.45 1.15 -22.25
CA ALA A 25 -18.00 2.11 -21.28
C ALA A 25 -17.31 2.13 -19.90
N THR A 26 -16.66 1.05 -19.50
CA THR A 26 -16.04 0.88 -18.18
C THR A 26 -14.99 -0.23 -18.27
N LEU A 27 -13.93 -0.13 -17.48
CA LEU A 27 -13.12 -1.31 -17.17
C LEU A 27 -13.97 -2.19 -16.22
N PRO A 28 -14.20 -3.48 -16.52
CA PRO A 28 -15.15 -4.34 -15.77
C PRO A 28 -14.91 -4.36 -14.25
N GLN A 29 -13.65 -4.19 -13.83
CA GLN A 29 -13.25 -4.12 -12.42
C GLN A 29 -13.80 -2.89 -11.66
N PHE A 30 -14.37 -1.89 -12.33
CA PHE A 30 -14.88 -0.66 -11.72
C PHE A 30 -16.41 -0.53 -11.73
N GLU A 31 -17.16 -1.54 -12.21
CA GLU A 31 -18.63 -1.49 -12.35
C GLU A 31 -19.43 -1.34 -11.03
N LYS A 32 -18.76 -1.32 -9.87
CA LYS A 32 -19.36 -1.19 -8.52
C LYS A 32 -18.58 -0.27 -7.58
N LEU A 33 -17.81 0.68 -8.15
CA LEU A 33 -16.93 1.58 -7.41
C LEU A 33 -17.39 3.05 -7.50
N ASP A 34 -18.68 3.25 -7.26
CA ASP A 34 -19.34 4.55 -7.34
C ASP A 34 -19.21 5.35 -6.05
N GLU A 35 -19.48 4.73 -4.89
CA GLU A 35 -19.35 5.36 -3.58
C GLU A 35 -18.46 4.53 -2.64
N PHE A 36 -17.66 5.21 -1.83
CA PHE A 36 -16.88 4.57 -0.76
C PHE A 36 -17.77 4.30 0.47
N GLU A 37 -18.58 5.30 0.82
CA GLU A 37 -19.61 5.28 1.87
C GLU A 37 -20.83 6.04 1.33
N PRO A 38 -22.05 5.81 1.86
CA PRO A 38 -23.25 6.52 1.40
C PRO A 38 -23.05 8.04 1.38
N GLY A 39 -23.15 8.66 0.19
CA GLY A 39 -22.94 10.09 0.00
C GLY A 39 -21.47 10.53 -0.18
N ASN A 40 -20.52 9.60 -0.19
CA ASN A 40 -19.10 9.84 -0.45
C ASN A 40 -18.67 9.18 -1.77
N ARG A 41 -18.83 9.93 -2.87
CA ARG A 41 -18.52 9.47 -4.23
C ARG A 41 -17.01 9.35 -4.47
N ILE A 42 -16.61 8.27 -5.14
CA ILE A 42 -15.22 8.05 -5.56
C ILE A 42 -14.92 8.91 -6.80
N LEU A 43 -13.95 9.80 -6.70
CA LEU A 43 -13.53 10.69 -7.80
C LEU A 43 -12.40 10.11 -8.65
N ALA A 44 -11.48 9.38 -8.01
CA ALA A 44 -10.36 8.72 -8.67
C ALA A 44 -9.84 7.54 -7.82
N ILE A 45 -9.15 6.62 -8.49
CA ILE A 45 -8.47 5.46 -7.92
C ILE A 45 -7.07 5.42 -8.49
N MET A 46 -6.06 5.25 -7.63
CA MET A 46 -4.68 5.01 -8.04
C MET A 46 -4.15 3.78 -7.29
N ALA A 47 -3.58 2.83 -8.00
CA ALA A 47 -3.10 1.58 -7.43
C ALA A 47 -1.81 1.09 -8.08
N TRP A 48 -1.34 -0.09 -7.69
CA TRP A 48 -0.08 -0.69 -8.13
C TRP A 48 0.01 -0.99 -9.64
N ASP A 49 -1.13 -1.06 -10.33
CA ASP A 49 -1.21 -1.52 -11.73
C ASP A 49 -1.87 -0.48 -12.66
N GLY A 50 -2.18 0.71 -12.13
CA GLY A 50 -2.96 1.67 -12.88
C GLY A 50 -3.58 2.82 -12.11
N VAL A 51 -4.29 3.65 -12.85
CA VAL A 51 -5.01 4.84 -12.38
C VAL A 51 -6.33 4.95 -13.12
N ALA A 52 -7.37 5.40 -12.43
CA ALA A 52 -8.68 5.69 -12.99
C ALA A 52 -9.19 7.02 -12.42
N VAL A 53 -9.62 7.93 -13.29
CA VAL A 53 -10.14 9.25 -12.97
C VAL A 53 -11.56 9.33 -13.52
N PHE A 54 -12.51 9.60 -12.62
CA PHE A 54 -13.94 9.63 -12.91
C PHE A 54 -14.53 11.05 -12.87
N ASP A 55 -13.74 12.03 -12.45
CA ASP A 55 -14.17 13.41 -12.22
C ASP A 55 -13.04 14.38 -12.59
N ASP A 56 -13.37 15.46 -13.28
CA ASP A 56 -12.42 16.45 -13.78
C ASP A 56 -11.88 17.38 -12.68
N ARG A 57 -12.52 17.39 -11.50
CA ARG A 57 -12.06 18.12 -10.32
C ARG A 57 -10.82 17.51 -9.67
N VAL A 58 -10.40 16.32 -10.10
CA VAL A 58 -9.25 15.61 -9.51
C VAL A 58 -7.94 16.26 -9.98
N ASP A 59 -7.18 16.78 -9.02
CA ASP A 59 -5.80 17.19 -9.26
C ASP A 59 -4.89 15.94 -9.29
N VAL A 60 -4.50 15.53 -10.50
CA VAL A 60 -3.66 14.35 -10.72
C VAL A 60 -2.25 14.50 -10.15
N VAL A 61 -1.74 15.73 -10.00
CA VAL A 61 -0.41 16.00 -9.45
C VAL A 61 -0.43 15.81 -7.93
N ASP A 62 -1.46 16.32 -7.26
CA ASP A 62 -1.66 16.08 -5.83
C ASP A 62 -2.00 14.61 -5.53
N MET A 63 -2.77 13.96 -6.40
CA MET A 63 -3.05 12.52 -6.27
C MET A 63 -1.75 11.70 -6.36
N ALA A 64 -0.88 12.01 -7.32
CA ALA A 64 0.43 11.36 -7.43
C ALA A 64 1.30 11.57 -6.19
N ARG A 65 1.32 12.79 -5.63
CA ARG A 65 2.01 13.10 -4.36
C ARG A 65 1.47 12.22 -3.23
N ALA A 66 0.16 12.21 -3.02
CA ALA A 66 -0.48 11.45 -1.94
C ALA A 66 -0.20 9.95 -2.05
N TYR A 67 -0.25 9.40 -3.27
CA TYR A 67 0.08 8.01 -3.54
C TYR A 67 1.54 7.68 -3.21
N MET A 68 2.49 8.54 -3.61
CA MET A 68 3.91 8.31 -3.34
C MET A 68 4.29 8.49 -1.87
N GLU A 69 3.65 9.41 -1.15
CA GLU A 69 3.76 9.50 0.31
C GLU A 69 3.29 8.21 0.99
N MET A 70 2.17 7.64 0.52
CA MET A 70 1.71 6.35 1.02
C MET A 70 2.73 5.25 0.73
N ALA A 71 3.27 5.21 -0.50
CA ALA A 71 4.24 4.19 -0.91
C ALA A 71 5.49 4.23 -0.03
N GLN A 72 5.99 5.43 0.25
CA GLN A 72 7.10 5.64 1.17
C GLN A 72 6.76 5.16 2.59
N ALA A 73 5.56 5.46 3.10
CA ALA A 73 5.14 5.07 4.45
C ALA A 73 5.09 3.54 4.64
N HIS A 74 4.96 2.77 3.56
CA HIS A 74 4.94 1.31 3.58
C HIS A 74 6.27 0.66 3.16
N SER A 75 7.31 1.47 2.93
CA SER A 75 8.65 0.94 2.67
C SER A 75 9.20 0.27 3.93
N CYS A 76 9.75 -0.95 3.78
CA CYS A 76 10.42 -1.65 4.87
C CYS A 76 11.86 -1.15 5.14
N GLY A 77 12.36 -0.20 4.34
CA GLY A 77 13.68 0.39 4.49
C GLY A 77 14.85 -0.45 3.95
N LYS A 78 14.61 -1.64 3.39
CA LYS A 78 15.68 -2.62 3.11
C LYS A 78 16.47 -2.37 1.83
N CYS A 79 15.83 -1.89 0.76
CA CYS A 79 16.50 -1.56 -0.50
C CYS A 79 16.53 -0.05 -0.69
N VAL A 80 17.72 0.51 -0.88
CA VAL A 80 17.95 1.94 -1.11
C VAL A 80 17.10 2.50 -2.25
N PRO A 81 16.93 1.82 -3.41
CA PRO A 81 16.05 2.30 -4.47
C PRO A 81 14.65 2.62 -3.94
N CYS A 82 13.99 1.70 -3.25
CA CYS A 82 12.66 1.92 -2.71
C CYS A 82 12.67 2.93 -1.55
N SER A 83 13.49 2.71 -0.51
CA SER A 83 13.41 3.47 0.74
C SER A 83 13.81 4.94 0.63
N MET A 84 14.77 5.24 -0.26
CA MET A 84 15.20 6.60 -0.53
C MET A 84 14.54 7.16 -1.79
N GLY A 85 14.42 6.36 -2.84
CA GLY A 85 13.83 6.83 -4.10
C GLY A 85 12.37 7.26 -3.94
N THR A 86 11.54 6.46 -3.25
CA THR A 86 10.13 6.84 -3.05
C THR A 86 9.99 8.08 -2.16
N ARG A 87 10.87 8.26 -1.16
CA ARG A 87 10.97 9.48 -0.35
C ARG A 87 11.27 10.72 -1.20
N VAL A 88 12.31 10.64 -2.04
CA VAL A 88 12.72 11.77 -2.89
C VAL A 88 11.61 12.12 -3.88
N ILE A 89 10.96 11.12 -4.50
CA ILE A 89 9.82 11.37 -5.39
C ILE A 89 8.68 12.07 -4.65
N ALA A 90 8.31 11.58 -3.46
CA ALA A 90 7.25 12.19 -2.65
C ALA A 90 7.58 13.66 -2.30
N ASP A 91 8.82 13.95 -1.92
CA ASP A 91 9.27 15.31 -1.58
C ASP A 91 9.30 16.24 -2.82
N VAL A 92 9.73 15.73 -3.98
CA VAL A 92 9.69 16.51 -5.23
C VAL A 92 8.25 16.80 -5.65
N LEU A 93 7.36 15.81 -5.59
CA LEU A 93 5.93 16.00 -5.88
C LEU A 93 5.28 16.99 -4.90
N ALA A 94 5.58 16.88 -3.61
CA ALA A 94 5.11 17.84 -2.60
C ALA A 94 5.60 19.25 -2.92
N ARG A 95 6.85 19.39 -3.36
CA ARG A 95 7.43 20.67 -3.78
C ARG A 95 6.72 21.25 -5.01
N ILE A 96 6.36 20.43 -6.00
CA ILE A 96 5.56 20.86 -7.17
C ILE A 96 4.18 21.33 -6.71
N VAL A 97 3.48 20.53 -5.89
CA VAL A 97 2.14 20.86 -5.34
C VAL A 97 2.16 22.16 -4.52
N ASP A 98 3.25 22.44 -3.81
CA ASP A 98 3.42 23.67 -3.03
C ASP A 98 3.85 24.89 -3.88
N GLY A 99 3.91 24.77 -5.22
CA GLY A 99 4.24 25.85 -6.15
C GLY A 99 5.74 26.14 -6.29
N ARG A 100 6.60 25.22 -5.84
CA ARG A 100 8.07 25.36 -5.86
C ARG A 100 8.74 24.40 -6.84
N GLY A 101 8.00 23.96 -7.86
CA GLY A 101 8.48 23.07 -8.92
C GLY A 101 9.58 23.70 -9.77
N ARG A 102 10.41 22.85 -10.36
CA ARG A 102 11.48 23.17 -11.32
C ARG A 102 11.29 22.36 -12.59
N GLU A 103 11.74 22.89 -13.72
CA GLU A 103 11.65 22.21 -15.02
C GLU A 103 12.31 20.82 -15.02
N GLU A 104 13.38 20.64 -14.23
CA GLU A 104 14.09 19.36 -14.09
C GLU A 104 13.34 18.30 -13.28
N ASP A 105 12.28 18.67 -12.56
CA ASP A 105 11.65 17.80 -11.57
C ASP A 105 10.95 16.62 -12.24
N ILE A 106 10.23 16.85 -13.34
CA ILE A 106 9.49 15.81 -14.07
C ILE A 106 10.46 14.73 -14.58
N ALA A 107 11.56 15.16 -15.20
CA ALA A 107 12.60 14.25 -15.69
C ALA A 107 13.31 13.50 -14.54
N SER A 108 13.47 14.15 -13.38
CA SER A 108 14.07 13.54 -12.19
C SER A 108 13.14 12.50 -11.55
N ILE A 109 11.85 12.81 -11.42
CA ILE A 109 10.83 11.85 -10.95
C ILE A 109 10.82 10.62 -11.86
N ARG A 110 10.78 10.82 -13.19
CA ARG A 110 10.76 9.72 -14.16
C ARG A 110 11.99 8.81 -14.03
N ARG A 111 13.19 9.39 -13.96
CA ARG A 111 14.44 8.63 -13.76
C ARG A 111 14.46 7.84 -12.45
N LEU A 112 14.03 8.47 -11.35
CA LEU A 112 13.97 7.80 -10.05
C LEU A 112 12.92 6.68 -10.04
N ALA A 113 11.75 6.90 -10.64
CA ALA A 113 10.71 5.90 -10.75
C ALA A 113 11.19 4.67 -11.53
N GLU A 114 11.88 4.87 -12.66
CA GLU A 114 12.50 3.77 -13.42
C GLU A 114 13.57 3.03 -12.61
N PHE A 115 14.42 3.75 -11.88
CA PHE A 115 15.42 3.16 -11.01
C PHE A 115 14.80 2.32 -9.89
N ILE A 116 13.70 2.80 -9.27
CA ILE A 116 12.95 2.07 -8.25
C ILE A 116 12.35 0.80 -8.84
N ARG A 117 11.74 0.89 -10.04
CA ARG A 117 11.11 -0.23 -10.73
C ARG A 117 12.11 -1.34 -11.05
N ALA A 118 13.30 -0.98 -11.53
CA ALA A 118 14.35 -1.93 -11.86
C ALA A 118 15.11 -2.46 -10.64
N GLY A 119 15.35 -1.60 -9.64
CA GLY A 119 16.27 -1.86 -8.53
C GLY A 119 15.63 -2.38 -7.23
N SER A 120 14.30 -2.38 -7.11
CA SER A 120 13.63 -2.85 -5.88
C SER A 120 13.67 -4.36 -5.75
N MET A 121 13.88 -4.86 -4.52
CA MET A 121 13.99 -6.30 -4.25
C MET A 121 12.63 -7.02 -4.20
N CYS A 122 11.53 -6.30 -3.98
CA CYS A 122 10.19 -6.88 -3.87
C CYS A 122 9.20 -6.14 -4.74
N GLU A 123 8.05 -6.77 -4.98
CA GLU A 123 7.00 -6.22 -5.84
C GLU A 123 6.39 -4.93 -5.31
N LEU A 124 6.35 -4.70 -3.99
CA LEU A 124 5.85 -3.42 -3.46
C LEU A 124 6.63 -2.24 -4.05
N GLY A 125 7.97 -2.29 -3.97
CA GLY A 125 8.82 -1.23 -4.53
C GLY A 125 8.76 -1.17 -6.05
N ARG A 126 8.69 -2.31 -6.74
CA ARG A 126 8.61 -2.34 -8.21
C ARG A 126 7.30 -1.75 -8.73
N SER A 127 6.17 -2.15 -8.15
CA SER A 127 4.84 -1.75 -8.60
C SER A 127 4.41 -0.37 -8.08
N SER A 128 4.96 0.11 -6.96
CA SER A 128 4.56 1.39 -6.36
C SER A 128 4.85 2.62 -7.22
N VAL A 129 5.55 2.47 -8.33
CA VAL A 129 5.89 3.56 -9.24
C VAL A 129 5.27 3.39 -10.62
N VAL A 130 4.60 2.26 -10.88
CA VAL A 130 4.01 1.96 -12.20
C VAL A 130 2.91 2.95 -12.52
N ALA A 131 1.94 3.15 -11.62
CA ALA A 131 0.88 4.13 -11.85
C ALA A 131 1.40 5.57 -11.95
N LEU A 132 2.47 5.91 -11.24
CA LEU A 132 3.12 7.21 -11.37
C LEU A 132 3.72 7.40 -12.78
N LEU A 133 4.43 6.39 -13.29
CA LEU A 133 4.96 6.42 -14.66
C LEU A 133 3.84 6.56 -15.69
N ARG A 134 2.73 5.81 -15.53
CA ARG A 134 1.55 5.93 -16.40
C ARG A 134 0.92 7.32 -16.33
N LEU A 135 0.81 7.92 -15.15
CA LEU A 135 0.36 9.31 -15.02
C LEU A 135 1.30 10.27 -15.75
N LEU A 136 2.62 10.13 -15.60
CA LEU A 136 3.58 10.97 -16.29
C LEU A 136 3.55 10.81 -17.81
N ASP A 137 3.18 9.63 -18.33
CA ASP A 137 3.05 9.37 -19.76
C ASP A 137 1.81 10.05 -20.37
N HIS A 138 0.71 10.12 -19.61
CA HIS A 138 -0.59 10.53 -20.13
C HIS A 138 -1.13 11.87 -19.60
N TYR A 139 -0.53 12.41 -18.53
CA TYR A 139 -0.84 13.72 -17.93
C TYR A 139 0.39 14.63 -17.86
N GLU A 140 1.42 14.40 -18.69
CA GLU A 140 2.62 15.25 -18.71
C GLU A 140 2.30 16.75 -18.84
N PRO A 141 1.36 17.20 -19.70
CA PRO A 141 1.00 18.60 -19.81
C PRO A 141 0.54 19.21 -18.47
N GLU A 142 -0.21 18.47 -17.66
CA GLU A 142 -0.70 18.90 -16.36
C GLU A 142 0.43 19.01 -15.32
N PHE A 143 1.42 18.11 -15.36
CA PHE A 143 2.63 18.24 -14.53
C PHE A 143 3.47 19.46 -14.95
N ARG A 144 3.63 19.69 -16.26
CA ARG A 144 4.35 20.87 -16.78
C ARG A 144 3.63 22.17 -16.42
N LEU A 145 2.30 22.18 -16.52
CA LEU A 145 1.48 23.31 -16.10
C LEU A 145 1.68 23.60 -14.61
N ALA A 146 1.66 22.56 -13.75
CA ALA A 146 1.88 22.73 -12.31
C ALA A 146 3.26 23.33 -11.98
N VAL A 147 4.30 22.93 -12.73
CA VAL A 147 5.66 23.49 -12.59
C VAL A 147 5.72 24.93 -13.09
N GLY A 148 5.08 25.24 -14.22
CA GLY A 148 5.09 26.56 -14.84
C GLY A 148 4.29 27.62 -14.07
N GLU A 149 3.11 27.26 -13.56
CA GLU A 149 2.23 28.17 -12.81
C GLU A 149 2.82 28.60 -11.45
N ARG A 150 3.67 27.75 -10.85
CA ARG A 150 4.28 27.97 -9.52
C ARG A 150 3.28 28.39 -8.43
N ARG A 151 2.05 27.88 -8.52
CA ARG A 151 0.99 28.13 -7.57
C ARG A 151 0.79 26.93 -6.67
N ARG A 152 0.53 27.18 -5.38
CA ARG A 152 0.12 26.13 -4.44
C ARG A 152 -1.23 25.53 -4.87
N ARG A 153 -1.26 24.22 -5.04
CA ARG A 153 -2.45 23.43 -5.36
C ARG A 153 -3.15 22.96 -4.08
N PRO A 154 -4.48 22.89 -4.05
CA PRO A 154 -5.22 22.35 -2.91
C PRO A 154 -4.88 20.86 -2.74
N ARG A 155 -4.79 20.40 -1.49
CA ARG A 155 -4.58 18.99 -1.20
C ARG A 155 -5.93 18.29 -1.02
N GLY A 156 -6.12 17.19 -1.74
CA GLY A 156 -7.31 16.35 -1.63
C GLY A 156 -7.33 15.49 -0.37
N HIS A 157 -8.49 14.90 -0.10
CA HIS A 157 -8.64 13.85 0.92
C HIS A 157 -8.55 12.49 0.25
N TYR A 158 -7.61 11.66 0.66
CA TYR A 158 -7.34 10.37 0.04
C TYR A 158 -7.47 9.24 1.05
N HIS A 159 -8.26 8.23 0.70
CA HIS A 159 -8.33 6.98 1.45
C HIS A 159 -7.35 5.98 0.84
N ALA A 160 -6.36 5.56 1.63
CA ALA A 160 -5.38 4.56 1.21
C ALA A 160 -5.63 3.24 1.94
N LYS A 161 -5.63 2.15 1.19
CA LYS A 161 -5.70 0.79 1.74
C LYS A 161 -4.59 -0.06 1.14
N VAL A 162 -3.59 -0.38 1.95
CA VAL A 162 -2.58 -1.38 1.56
C VAL A 162 -3.12 -2.75 1.86
N THR A 163 -3.14 -3.60 0.84
CA THR A 163 -3.66 -4.96 0.97
C THR A 163 -2.87 -5.95 0.12
N ALA A 164 -3.02 -7.22 0.45
CA ALA A 164 -2.54 -8.35 -0.32
C ALA A 164 -3.60 -9.46 -0.25
N PRO A 165 -3.64 -10.40 -1.21
CA PRO A 165 -4.60 -11.52 -1.18
C PRO A 165 -4.59 -12.30 0.14
N CYS A 166 -3.41 -12.46 0.75
CA CYS A 166 -3.26 -13.11 2.06
C CYS A 166 -3.79 -12.28 3.24
N ILE A 167 -3.84 -10.94 3.13
CA ILE A 167 -4.45 -10.05 4.13
C ILE A 167 -5.96 -10.13 4.01
N GLU A 168 -6.52 -10.00 2.80
CA GLU A 168 -7.97 -10.06 2.58
C GLU A 168 -8.57 -11.45 2.90
N ALA A 169 -7.83 -12.52 2.62
CA ALA A 169 -8.28 -13.88 2.94
C ALA A 169 -8.21 -14.20 4.43
N CYS A 170 -7.47 -13.42 5.23
CA CYS A 170 -7.35 -13.65 6.67
C CYS A 170 -8.56 -13.03 7.40
N PRO A 171 -9.33 -13.80 8.20
CA PRO A 171 -10.47 -13.25 8.95
C PRO A 171 -10.08 -12.10 9.88
N GLU A 172 -8.86 -12.15 10.43
CA GLU A 172 -8.31 -11.13 11.33
C GLU A 172 -7.59 -9.99 10.57
N ARG A 173 -7.51 -10.05 9.24
CA ARG A 173 -6.76 -9.09 8.38
C ARG A 173 -5.32 -8.86 8.84
N LEU A 174 -4.61 -9.93 9.21
CA LEU A 174 -3.20 -9.87 9.60
C LEU A 174 -2.33 -9.38 8.44
N ASP A 175 -1.34 -8.52 8.72
CA ASP A 175 -0.35 -8.07 7.74
C ASP A 175 0.70 -9.17 7.49
N VAL A 176 0.28 -10.20 6.76
CA VAL A 176 1.10 -11.36 6.39
C VAL A 176 2.42 -10.98 5.71
N PRO A 177 2.45 -10.11 4.70
CA PRO A 177 3.70 -9.71 4.06
C PRO A 177 4.69 -9.07 5.04
N ARG A 178 4.23 -8.18 5.93
CA ARG A 178 5.11 -7.44 6.85
C ARG A 178 5.80 -8.37 7.85
N TYR A 179 5.07 -9.26 8.52
CA TYR A 179 5.71 -10.13 9.50
C TYR A 179 6.61 -11.18 8.85
N ILE A 180 6.29 -11.68 7.65
CA ILE A 180 7.18 -12.59 6.92
C ILE A 180 8.50 -11.90 6.55
N GLU A 181 8.47 -10.63 6.16
CA GLU A 181 9.70 -9.88 5.89
C GLU A 181 10.55 -9.68 7.14
N TYR A 182 9.92 -9.51 8.32
CA TYR A 182 10.62 -9.49 9.59
C TYR A 182 11.28 -10.85 9.91
N ILE A 183 10.58 -11.96 9.68
CA ILE A 183 11.15 -13.32 9.83
C ILE A 183 12.35 -13.50 8.92
N LYS A 184 12.20 -13.17 7.63
CA LYS A 184 13.27 -13.25 6.63
C LYS A 184 14.51 -12.43 7.02
N SER A 185 14.32 -11.37 7.82
CA SER A 185 15.39 -10.49 8.29
C SER A 185 15.88 -10.84 9.71
N GLY A 186 15.50 -11.99 10.28
CA GLY A 186 15.89 -12.41 11.63
C GLY A 186 15.27 -11.60 12.77
N ARG A 187 14.30 -10.73 12.46
CA ARG A 187 13.66 -9.79 13.40
C ARG A 187 12.39 -10.39 14.00
N TYR A 188 12.55 -11.47 14.77
CA TYR A 188 11.42 -12.28 15.25
C TYR A 188 10.52 -11.54 16.24
N ALA A 189 11.09 -10.70 17.12
CA ALA A 189 10.32 -9.89 18.05
C ALA A 189 9.42 -8.88 17.33
N GLN A 190 9.95 -8.15 16.33
CA GLN A 190 9.13 -7.26 15.50
C GLN A 190 8.07 -8.02 14.70
N SER A 191 8.41 -9.18 14.15
CA SER A 191 7.45 -10.05 13.44
C SER A 191 6.26 -10.40 14.34
N LEU A 192 6.53 -10.82 15.58
CA LEU A 192 5.47 -11.19 16.51
C LEU A 192 4.64 -9.98 16.95
N SER A 193 5.27 -8.82 17.14
CA SER A 193 4.56 -7.57 17.45
C SER A 193 3.55 -7.22 16.36
N VAL A 194 3.90 -7.35 15.08
CA VAL A 194 2.98 -7.12 13.96
C VAL A 194 1.78 -8.06 14.00
N ILE A 195 1.99 -9.34 14.33
CA ILE A 195 0.88 -10.29 14.46
C ILE A 195 -0.05 -9.88 15.61
N ARG A 196 0.53 -9.45 16.74
CA ARG A 196 -0.20 -9.04 17.94
C ARG A 196 -0.97 -7.73 17.82
N GLU A 197 -0.71 -6.93 16.80
CA GLU A 197 -1.54 -5.75 16.49
C GLU A 197 -3.03 -6.13 16.30
N ARG A 198 -3.31 -7.35 15.83
CA ARG A 198 -4.68 -7.84 15.60
C ARG A 198 -4.98 -9.19 16.25
N ASN A 199 -3.96 -9.95 16.63
CA ASN A 199 -4.12 -11.29 17.20
C ASN A 199 -3.26 -11.48 18.46
N PRO A 200 -3.83 -11.33 19.67
CA PRO A 200 -3.11 -11.58 20.91
C PRO A 200 -2.70 -13.06 21.09
N LEU A 201 -3.43 -14.00 20.46
CA LEU A 201 -3.27 -15.45 20.57
C LEU A 201 -2.45 -16.06 19.41
N ALA A 202 -1.42 -15.35 18.94
CA ALA A 202 -0.57 -15.77 17.83
C ALA A 202 -0.04 -17.21 17.94
N ALA A 203 0.36 -17.65 19.14
CA ALA A 203 0.88 -18.99 19.41
C ALA A 203 -0.16 -20.10 19.19
N VAL A 204 -1.41 -19.85 19.60
CA VAL A 204 -2.54 -20.78 19.40
C VAL A 204 -2.92 -20.80 17.93
N CYS A 205 -3.10 -19.63 17.32
CA CYS A 205 -3.44 -19.53 15.91
C CYS A 205 -2.37 -20.16 14.99
N GLY A 206 -1.08 -20.11 15.35
CA GLY A 206 -0.01 -20.84 14.64
C GLY A 206 -0.21 -22.37 14.62
N ARG A 207 -0.99 -22.94 15.54
CA ARG A 207 -1.25 -24.38 15.65
C ARG A 207 -2.60 -24.78 15.03
N VAL A 208 -3.65 -23.99 15.25
CA VAL A 208 -5.02 -24.35 14.85
C VAL A 208 -5.54 -23.66 13.59
N CYS A 209 -4.84 -22.65 13.06
CA CYS A 209 -5.34 -21.89 11.90
C CYS A 209 -5.58 -22.77 10.66
N VAL A 210 -6.67 -22.44 9.94
CA VAL A 210 -7.18 -23.11 8.73
C VAL A 210 -6.44 -22.68 7.45
N ARG A 211 -5.59 -21.64 7.50
CA ARG A 211 -4.69 -21.21 6.42
C ARG A 211 -5.37 -20.62 5.17
N TYR A 212 -6.47 -19.88 5.32
CA TYR A 212 -7.13 -19.17 4.19
C TYR A 212 -6.16 -18.31 3.36
N CYS A 213 -5.20 -17.66 4.02
CA CYS A 213 -4.17 -16.85 3.39
C CYS A 213 -3.21 -17.66 2.49
N GLU A 214 -3.01 -18.94 2.76
CA GLU A 214 -2.18 -19.84 1.93
C GLU A 214 -2.92 -20.23 0.65
N PHE A 215 -4.24 -20.46 0.72
CA PHE A 215 -5.08 -20.77 -0.45
C PHE A 215 -5.12 -19.63 -1.49
N GLN A 216 -4.96 -18.38 -1.03
CA GLN A 216 -4.94 -17.19 -1.89
C GLN A 216 -3.52 -16.66 -2.16
N CYS A 217 -2.49 -17.42 -1.78
CA CYS A 217 -1.10 -16.97 -1.93
C CYS A 217 -0.71 -16.88 -3.41
N ARG A 218 -0.30 -15.70 -3.88
CA ARG A 218 0.15 -15.50 -5.28
C ARG A 218 1.36 -16.38 -5.65
N ARG A 219 2.21 -16.74 -4.68
CA ARG A 219 3.37 -17.60 -4.90
C ARG A 219 2.97 -19.00 -5.39
N GLY A 220 1.82 -19.50 -4.93
CA GLY A 220 1.25 -20.77 -5.39
C GLY A 220 0.84 -20.80 -6.88
N ARG A 221 0.92 -19.68 -7.60
CA ARG A 221 0.79 -19.66 -9.08
C ARG A 221 2.07 -20.04 -9.81
N LEU A 222 3.22 -19.98 -9.12
CA LEU A 222 4.53 -20.33 -9.67
C LEU A 222 4.96 -21.71 -9.15
N ASP A 223 4.92 -21.90 -7.84
CA ASP A 223 5.29 -23.14 -7.15
C ASP A 223 4.30 -23.40 -5.99
N GLU A 224 4.77 -23.43 -4.75
CA GLU A 224 3.95 -23.71 -3.58
C GLU A 224 3.62 -22.43 -2.77
N PRO A 225 2.45 -22.38 -2.11
CA PRO A 225 2.14 -21.31 -1.17
C PRO A 225 3.19 -21.18 -0.07
N VAL A 226 3.43 -19.95 0.37
CA VAL A 226 4.25 -19.72 1.56
C VAL A 226 3.57 -20.39 2.76
N SER A 227 4.34 -21.12 3.58
CA SER A 227 3.86 -21.78 4.80
C SER A 227 3.55 -20.79 5.94
N ILE A 228 2.60 -19.89 5.71
CA ILE A 228 2.24 -18.74 6.56
C ILE A 228 1.88 -19.18 7.99
N LYS A 229 1.09 -20.24 8.18
CA LYS A 229 0.76 -20.76 9.51
C LYS A 229 1.99 -21.26 10.26
N HIS A 230 2.90 -21.96 9.59
CA HIS A 230 4.11 -22.45 10.24
C HIS A 230 5.08 -21.31 10.58
N LEU A 231 5.19 -20.30 9.73
CA LEU A 231 5.96 -19.09 10.02
C LEU A 231 5.39 -18.34 11.24
N LYS A 232 4.06 -18.23 11.34
CA LYS A 232 3.37 -17.67 12.52
C LYS A 232 3.67 -18.48 13.79
N ARG A 233 3.61 -19.81 13.71
CA ARG A 233 3.96 -20.70 14.83
C ARG A 233 5.40 -20.50 15.25
N PHE A 234 6.33 -20.52 14.29
CA PHE A 234 7.76 -20.39 14.53
C PHE A 234 8.09 -19.14 15.34
N VAL A 235 7.60 -17.96 14.93
CA VAL A 235 7.91 -16.71 15.68
C VAL A 235 7.28 -16.66 17.06
N ALA A 236 6.12 -17.28 17.26
CA ALA A 236 5.52 -17.38 18.58
C ALA A 236 6.31 -18.34 19.48
N ASP A 237 6.80 -19.45 18.92
CA ASP A 237 7.60 -20.44 19.64
C ASP A 237 8.98 -19.87 20.02
N VAL A 238 9.63 -19.10 19.15
CA VAL A 238 10.88 -18.37 19.47
C VAL A 238 10.70 -17.45 20.68
N GLN A 239 9.59 -16.71 20.76
CA GLN A 239 9.34 -15.87 21.93
C GLN A 239 9.08 -16.70 23.19
N ASN A 240 8.37 -17.82 23.10
CA ASN A 240 8.17 -18.69 24.25
C ASN A 240 9.52 -19.22 24.77
N GLU A 241 10.44 -19.58 23.89
CA GLU A 241 11.80 -19.96 24.29
C GLU A 241 12.58 -18.79 24.91
N SER A 242 12.50 -17.58 24.34
CA SER A 242 13.08 -16.37 24.95
C SER A 242 12.46 -16.06 26.33
N ALA A 243 11.15 -16.20 26.49
CA ALA A 243 10.45 -16.01 27.76
C ALA A 243 10.86 -17.07 28.80
N LEU A 244 11.05 -18.32 28.37
CA LEU A 244 11.63 -19.38 29.21
C LEU A 244 13.08 -19.07 29.62
N ARG A 245 13.81 -18.30 28.81
CA ARG A 245 15.16 -17.79 29.11
C ARG A 245 15.16 -16.50 29.93
N GLY A 246 13.99 -15.98 30.31
CA GLY A 246 13.84 -14.77 31.13
C GLY A 246 13.93 -13.45 30.36
N GLU A 247 13.86 -13.47 29.03
CA GLU A 247 13.81 -12.25 28.22
C GLU A 247 12.36 -11.72 28.19
N GLU A 248 12.06 -10.70 29.00
CA GLU A 248 10.73 -10.08 28.99
C GLU A 248 10.51 -9.24 27.72
N PRO A 249 9.32 -9.34 27.09
CA PRO A 249 8.98 -8.44 26.01
C PRO A 249 8.93 -7.00 26.52
N PRO A 250 9.29 -6.01 25.68
CA PRO A 250 9.19 -4.60 26.07
C PRO A 250 7.76 -4.28 26.46
N ALA A 251 7.57 -3.78 27.69
CA ALA A 251 6.28 -3.37 28.19
C ALA A 251 5.70 -2.24 27.32
N ALA A 252 4.43 -2.35 26.94
CA ALA A 252 3.74 -1.23 26.32
C ALA A 252 3.71 -0.04 27.29
N GLY A 253 3.94 1.18 26.78
CA GLY A 253 3.86 2.39 27.59
C GLY A 253 2.49 2.53 28.25
N ARG A 254 2.46 2.88 29.55
CA ARG A 254 1.22 3.09 30.30
C ARG A 254 0.52 4.34 29.76
N ASN A 255 -0.72 4.21 29.30
CA ASN A 255 -1.53 5.31 28.79
C ASN A 255 -2.40 6.00 29.86
N GLY A 256 -2.23 5.65 31.14
CA GLY A 256 -3.00 6.22 32.25
C GLY A 256 -4.43 5.66 32.41
N CYS A 257 -4.91 4.83 31.49
CA CYS A 257 -6.21 4.19 31.60
C CYS A 257 -6.17 3.00 32.57
N ARG A 258 -7.22 2.84 33.38
CA ARG A 258 -7.43 1.65 34.22
C ARG A 258 -8.41 0.72 33.51
N VAL A 259 -7.99 -0.53 33.29
CA VAL A 259 -8.80 -1.55 32.62
C VAL A 259 -9.04 -2.68 33.62
N ALA A 260 -10.30 -3.10 33.77
CA ALA A 260 -10.69 -4.30 34.51
C ALA A 260 -11.10 -5.38 33.52
N ILE A 261 -10.52 -6.57 33.65
CA ILE A 261 -10.85 -7.74 32.83
C ILE A 261 -11.84 -8.61 33.60
N ILE A 262 -13.02 -8.87 33.03
CA ILE A 262 -14.06 -9.71 33.65
C ILE A 262 -14.31 -10.93 32.75
N GLY A 263 -13.95 -12.11 33.24
CA GLY A 263 -14.11 -13.40 32.55
C GLY A 263 -12.82 -13.96 31.96
N ALA A 264 -12.78 -15.29 31.79
CA ALA A 264 -11.61 -16.04 31.29
C ALA A 264 -11.78 -16.51 29.83
N GLY A 265 -12.71 -15.91 29.08
CA GLY A 265 -12.93 -16.21 27.67
C GLY A 265 -11.88 -15.56 26.77
N PRO A 266 -11.88 -15.85 25.45
CA PRO A 266 -10.90 -15.31 24.50
C PRO A 266 -10.87 -13.77 24.45
N SER A 267 -11.98 -13.11 24.79
CA SER A 267 -12.07 -11.65 24.86
C SER A 267 -11.45 -11.06 26.13
N GLY A 268 -11.19 -11.88 27.15
CA GLY A 268 -10.55 -11.49 28.42
C GLY A 268 -9.08 -11.91 28.53
N LEU A 269 -8.58 -12.73 27.62
CA LEU A 269 -7.16 -13.13 27.49
C LEU A 269 -6.42 -12.18 26.55
#